data_AF-A0A851IZD5-F1
#
_entry.id   AF-A0A851IZD5-F1
#
_cell.length_a   1.000
_cell.length_b   1.000
_cell.length_c   1.000
_cell.angle_alpha   90.00
_cell.angle_beta   90.00
_cell.angle_gamma   90.00
#
_symmetry.space_group_name_H-M   'P 1'
#
loop_
_entity.id
_entity.type
_entity.pdbx_description
1 polymer ?
#
loop_
_entity_poly.entity_id
_entity_poly.type
_entity_poly.pdbx_seq_one_letter_code
_entity_poly.pdbx_strand_id
1 'polypeptide(L)'
;MALADPAGCAKGGEDNNPFPDIIELNVGGQVYITRHPTLVSVPGSLLWEMFTQKNARSLARDSKGRFFVDRDGFLFRYILDFMRDRQLVLPEHFPERGRLQREAEYFMLPELVKLLAPKLSEQNSLGDDPCQSDPEELSPGADAARGLASATTAAPSGGASGAEGRRAGFITIGYRGSYTLGRDSQTDAKFRRVARIMVCGKTSLAKEVFGDTLNESRDPDRPPERYTSRYYLKFTFLEQAFDKLADAGFHMVACNSTGTCAFAHEQTDDRIWTSYTEYVFYRE
;
A
#
# COMPACT_ATOMS: atom_id res chain seq x y z
N MET A 1 -75.61 29.35 19.90
CA MET A 1 -75.34 27.90 19.68
C MET A 1 -74.13 27.85 18.74
N ALA A 2 -72.98 27.25 19.02
CA ALA A 2 -72.59 26.27 20.05
C ALA A 2 -71.12 26.50 20.49
N LEU A 3 -70.80 25.94 21.67
CA LEU A 3 -69.55 25.99 22.42
C LEU A 3 -68.57 24.85 22.06
N ALA A 4 -67.33 25.01 22.56
CA ALA A 4 -66.37 24.00 23.07
C ALA A 4 -65.10 23.69 22.23
N ASP A 5 -64.00 24.35 22.61
CA ASP A 5 -62.75 23.86 23.26
C ASP A 5 -61.99 22.57 22.81
N PRO A 6 -60.68 22.47 23.17
CA PRO A 6 -59.60 21.84 22.40
C PRO A 6 -59.27 20.41 22.83
N ALA A 7 -58.63 19.66 21.93
CA ALA A 7 -57.96 18.41 22.28
C ALA A 7 -56.58 18.35 21.60
N GLY A 8 -55.54 18.45 22.42
CA GLY A 8 -54.19 18.07 22.02
C GLY A 8 -54.12 16.57 21.72
N CYS A 9 -53.19 16.21 20.85
CA CYS A 9 -52.73 14.83 20.77
C CYS A 9 -51.20 14.81 20.77
N ALA A 10 -50.70 14.35 21.91
CA ALA A 10 -49.44 13.68 22.14
C ALA A 10 -48.14 14.35 21.65
N LYS A 11 -47.43 14.93 22.64
CA LYS A 11 -45.97 14.88 22.70
C LYS A 11 -45.50 13.43 22.45
N GLY A 12 -45.04 13.14 21.25
CA GLY A 12 -44.07 12.06 21.03
C GLY A 12 -42.74 12.56 21.57
N GLY A 13 -42.14 11.82 22.50
CA GLY A 13 -40.95 12.25 23.24
C GLY A 13 -39.89 12.82 22.32
N GLU A 14 -39.50 14.07 22.56
CA GLU A 14 -38.26 14.61 22.03
C GLU A 14 -37.15 13.72 22.58
N ASP A 15 -36.64 12.84 21.71
CA ASP A 15 -35.41 12.10 21.95
C ASP A 15 -34.36 13.13 22.32
N ASN A 16 -34.06 13.23 23.62
CA ASN A 16 -33.10 14.17 24.17
C ASN A 16 -31.68 13.64 23.89
N ASN A 17 -31.43 13.26 22.63
CA ASN A 17 -30.16 12.81 22.14
C ASN A 17 -29.26 14.05 22.01
N PRO A 18 -28.16 14.16 22.78
CA PRO A 18 -27.30 15.34 22.73
C PRO A 18 -26.47 15.43 21.43
N PHE A 19 -26.66 14.48 20.50
CA PHE A 19 -25.95 14.39 19.24
C PHE A 19 -26.88 14.67 18.06
N PRO A 20 -26.40 15.42 17.04
CA PRO A 20 -27.13 15.60 15.80
C PRO A 20 -27.20 14.30 14.99
N ASP A 21 -28.19 14.20 14.09
CA ASP A 21 -28.34 13.04 13.20
C ASP A 21 -27.13 12.82 12.30
N ILE A 22 -26.52 13.91 11.81
CA ILE A 22 -25.31 13.91 10.99
C ILE A 22 -24.13 14.37 11.83
N ILE A 23 -23.08 13.55 11.86
CA ILE A 23 -21.90 13.74 12.70
C ILE A 23 -20.66 13.85 11.83
N GLU A 24 -19.85 14.87 12.09
CA GLU A 24 -18.52 15.04 11.52
C GLU A 24 -17.45 14.57 12.51
N LEU A 25 -16.59 13.67 12.03
CA LEU A 25 -15.44 13.12 12.74
C LEU A 25 -14.15 13.55 12.05
N ASN A 26 -13.17 14.00 12.81
CA ASN A 26 -11.80 14.17 12.37
C ASN A 26 -10.95 13.06 13.00
N VAL A 27 -10.53 12.08 12.20
CA VAL A 27 -9.75 10.92 12.62
C VAL A 27 -8.32 11.09 12.11
N GLY A 28 -7.40 11.49 12.98
CA GLY A 28 -5.99 11.71 12.63
C GLY A 28 -5.76 12.69 11.47
N GLY A 29 -6.67 13.65 11.27
CA GLY A 29 -6.63 14.60 10.15
C GLY A 29 -7.58 14.27 8.99
N GLN A 30 -8.07 13.03 8.88
CA GLN A 30 -9.05 12.63 7.87
C GLN A 30 -10.47 12.88 8.36
N VAL A 31 -11.27 13.56 7.54
CA VAL A 31 -12.63 13.94 7.91
C VAL A 31 -13.62 12.92 7.37
N TYR A 32 -14.50 12.45 8.24
CA TYR A 32 -15.62 11.56 7.92
C TYR A 32 -16.93 12.21 8.32
N ILE A 33 -17.94 12.02 7.48
CA ILE A 33 -19.31 12.42 7.75
C ILE A 33 -20.15 11.14 7.78
N THR A 34 -20.90 10.95 8.85
CA THR A 34 -21.73 9.76 9.03
C THR A 34 -22.98 10.09 9.85
N ARG A 35 -23.85 9.09 10.05
CA ARG A 35 -25.06 9.25 10.86
C ARG A 35 -24.83 8.79 12.30
N HIS A 36 -25.50 9.41 13.28
CA HIS A 36 -25.48 8.97 14.67
C HIS A 36 -25.83 7.47 14.83
N PRO A 37 -26.90 6.94 14.21
CA PRO A 37 -27.21 5.50 14.23
C PRO A 37 -26.06 4.59 13.80
N THR A 38 -25.19 5.03 12.88
CA THR A 38 -24.03 4.25 12.45
C THR A 38 -23.00 4.13 13.57
N LEU A 39 -22.73 5.22 14.32
CA LEU A 39 -21.75 5.23 15.40
C LEU A 39 -22.22 4.45 16.63
N VAL A 40 -23.53 4.24 16.77
CA VAL A 40 -24.13 3.44 17.86
C VAL A 40 -24.61 2.07 17.40
N SER A 41 -24.26 1.63 16.18
CA SER A 41 -24.70 0.36 15.59
C SER A 41 -24.08 -0.89 16.23
N VAL A 42 -22.95 -0.74 16.93
CA VAL A 42 -22.24 -1.82 17.60
C VAL A 42 -22.20 -1.53 19.10
N PRO A 43 -23.16 -2.07 19.89
CA PRO A 43 -23.16 -1.90 21.34
C PRO A 43 -21.84 -2.35 21.98
N GLY A 44 -21.31 -1.57 22.93
CA GLY A 44 -20.04 -1.85 23.61
C GLY A 44 -18.78 -1.51 22.80
N SER A 45 -18.91 -0.99 21.57
CA SER A 45 -17.77 -0.40 20.86
C SER A 45 -17.39 0.96 21.45
N LEU A 46 -16.14 1.40 21.21
CA LEU A 46 -15.68 2.71 21.69
C LEU A 46 -16.53 3.85 21.14
N LEU A 47 -16.90 3.79 19.86
CA LEU A 47 -17.75 4.80 19.24
C LEU A 47 -19.17 4.76 19.79
N TRP A 48 -19.70 3.58 20.11
CA TRP A 48 -20.98 3.48 20.80
C TRP A 48 -20.91 4.16 22.17
N GLU A 49 -19.88 3.92 22.96
CA GLU A 49 -19.69 4.58 24.26
C GLU A 49 -19.57 6.09 24.12
N MET A 50 -18.79 6.58 23.15
CA MET A 50 -18.64 8.01 22.90
C MET A 50 -19.98 8.65 22.53
N PHE A 51 -20.75 8.04 21.63
CA PHE A 51 -21.96 8.62 21.04
C PHE A 51 -23.27 8.21 21.73
N THR A 52 -23.20 7.51 22.86
CA THR A 52 -24.32 7.29 23.79
C THR A 52 -24.15 8.06 25.10
N GLN A 53 -23.01 8.72 25.32
CA GLN A 53 -22.79 9.54 26.50
C GLN A 53 -23.76 10.73 26.58
N LYS A 54 -24.29 10.96 27.80
CA LYS A 54 -25.21 12.09 28.05
C LYS A 54 -24.56 13.47 27.88
N ASN A 55 -23.22 13.56 27.97
CA ASN A 55 -22.49 14.81 27.87
C ASN A 55 -21.61 14.86 26.61
N ALA A 56 -22.20 15.22 25.47
CA ALA A 56 -21.46 15.38 24.22
C ALA A 56 -20.35 16.45 24.25
N ARG A 57 -20.33 17.34 25.26
CA ARG A 57 -19.30 18.40 25.40
C ARG A 57 -17.98 17.88 25.97
N SER A 58 -17.95 16.70 26.60
CA SER A 58 -16.71 16.13 27.11
C SER A 58 -15.86 15.46 26.03
N LEU A 59 -16.43 15.20 24.85
CA LEU A 59 -15.68 14.60 23.75
C LEU A 59 -14.73 15.62 23.11
N ALA A 60 -13.51 15.16 22.79
CA ALA A 60 -12.50 15.97 22.13
C ALA A 60 -13.01 16.50 20.79
N ARG A 61 -12.63 17.73 20.45
CA ARG A 61 -12.97 18.38 19.18
C ARG A 61 -11.76 19.08 18.59
N ASP A 62 -11.72 19.18 17.27
CA ASP A 62 -10.72 19.98 16.58
C ASP A 62 -11.09 21.49 16.56
N SER A 63 -10.22 22.31 15.95
CA SER A 63 -10.43 23.77 15.85
C SER A 63 -11.68 24.17 15.06
N LYS A 64 -12.29 23.24 14.31
CA LYS A 64 -13.55 23.45 13.57
C LYS A 64 -14.77 22.88 14.31
N GLY A 65 -14.59 22.39 15.53
CA GLY A 65 -15.65 21.84 16.36
C GLY A 65 -16.08 20.42 15.98
N ARG A 66 -15.34 19.71 15.11
CA ARG A 66 -15.65 18.33 14.73
C ARG A 66 -15.13 17.38 15.80
N PHE A 67 -15.83 16.28 16.06
CA PHE A 67 -15.38 15.29 17.03
C PHE A 67 -14.04 14.71 16.60
N PHE A 68 -13.07 14.68 17.51
CA PHE A 68 -11.70 14.31 17.19
C PHE A 68 -11.34 12.93 17.76
N VAL A 69 -10.68 12.12 16.93
CA VAL A 69 -10.15 10.81 17.29
C VAL A 69 -8.70 10.73 16.80
N ASP A 70 -7.77 10.49 17.71
CA ASP A 70 -6.34 10.45 17.40
C ASP A 70 -5.90 9.07 16.90
N ARG A 71 -6.43 8.66 15.74
CA ARG A 71 -6.20 7.34 15.11
C ARG A 71 -5.93 7.45 13.62
N ASP A 72 -5.62 6.31 12.99
CA ASP A 72 -5.37 6.25 11.55
C ASP A 72 -6.64 6.55 10.74
N GLY A 73 -6.67 7.75 10.17
CA GLY A 73 -7.78 8.21 9.35
C GLY A 73 -8.05 7.36 8.11
N PHE A 74 -7.04 6.77 7.48
CA PHE A 74 -7.24 6.00 6.25
C PHE A 74 -7.87 4.63 6.54
N LEU A 75 -7.38 3.95 7.58
CA LEU A 75 -7.92 2.65 8.00
C LEU A 75 -9.31 2.78 8.62
N PHE A 76 -9.65 3.95 9.19
CA PHE A 76 -10.96 4.23 9.76
C PHE A 76 -12.10 4.05 8.76
N ARG A 77 -11.86 4.17 7.44
CA ARG A 77 -12.88 3.87 6.43
C ARG A 77 -13.48 2.47 6.62
N TYR A 78 -12.63 1.46 6.82
CA TYR A 78 -13.08 0.07 6.98
C TYR A 78 -13.78 -0.17 8.31
N ILE A 79 -13.38 0.55 9.36
CA ILE A 79 -14.08 0.57 10.65
C ILE A 79 -15.50 1.09 10.45
N LEU A 80 -15.62 2.23 9.77
CA LEU A 80 -16.90 2.89 9.53
C LEU A 80 -17.81 2.07 8.61
N ASP A 81 -17.26 1.43 7.57
CA ASP A 81 -18.01 0.55 6.67
C ASP A 81 -18.52 -0.70 7.41
N PHE A 82 -17.69 -1.29 8.29
CA PHE A 82 -18.15 -2.38 9.17
C PHE A 82 -19.31 -1.95 10.08
N MET A 83 -19.27 -0.73 10.62
CA MET A 83 -20.38 -0.19 11.43
C MET A 83 -21.65 0.10 10.62
N ARG A 84 -21.55 0.27 9.30
CA ARG A 84 -22.73 0.46 8.43
C ARG A 84 -23.39 -0.87 8.10
N ASP A 85 -22.58 -1.80 7.61
CA ASP A 85 -23.10 -2.97 6.90
C ASP A 85 -22.91 -4.27 7.69
N ARG A 86 -22.16 -4.23 8.80
CA ARG A 86 -21.74 -5.40 9.60
C ARG A 86 -20.95 -6.43 8.79
N GLN A 87 -20.34 -5.99 7.68
CA GLN A 87 -19.55 -6.80 6.78
C GLN A 87 -18.15 -6.22 6.61
N LEU A 88 -17.17 -7.11 6.43
CA LEU A 88 -15.80 -6.73 6.10
C LEU A 88 -15.56 -6.99 4.61
N VAL A 89 -15.49 -5.91 3.84
CA VAL A 89 -15.07 -5.96 2.44
C VAL A 89 -13.69 -5.33 2.33
N LEU A 90 -12.71 -6.13 1.92
CA LEU A 90 -11.34 -5.69 1.69
C LEU A 90 -10.99 -5.89 0.23
N PRO A 91 -10.14 -5.02 -0.36
CA PRO A 91 -9.51 -5.30 -1.64
C PRO A 91 -8.80 -6.65 -1.63
N GLU A 92 -8.71 -7.28 -2.80
CA GLU A 92 -7.87 -8.45 -3.00
C GLU A 92 -6.42 -8.10 -2.60
N HIS A 93 -5.78 -8.97 -1.82
CA HIS A 93 -4.45 -8.75 -1.22
C HIS A 93 -4.31 -7.44 -0.40
N PHE A 94 -5.15 -7.26 0.62
CA PHE A 94 -5.06 -6.10 1.53
C PHE A 94 -3.81 -6.16 2.46
N PRO A 95 -2.75 -5.36 2.22
CA PRO A 95 -1.48 -5.49 2.92
C PRO A 95 -1.54 -4.95 4.37
N GLU A 96 -2.45 -4.02 4.64
CA GLU A 96 -2.59 -3.37 5.95
C GLU A 96 -3.51 -4.15 6.90
N ARG A 97 -3.82 -5.42 6.61
CA ARG A 97 -4.73 -6.25 7.42
C ARG A 97 -4.37 -6.25 8.90
N GLY A 98 -3.09 -6.43 9.23
CA GLY A 98 -2.63 -6.39 10.63
C GLY A 98 -2.72 -5.01 11.27
N ARG A 99 -2.59 -3.92 10.50
CA ARG A 99 -2.82 -2.55 11.02
C ARG A 99 -4.31 -2.31 11.27
N LEU A 100 -5.16 -2.72 10.32
CA LEU A 100 -6.61 -2.62 10.47
C LEU A 100 -7.11 -3.45 11.65
N GLN A 101 -6.51 -4.61 11.91
CA GLN A 101 -6.82 -5.40 13.10
C GLN A 101 -6.57 -4.61 14.39
N ARG A 102 -5.43 -3.91 14.51
CA ARG A 102 -5.14 -3.04 15.66
C ARG A 102 -6.13 -1.89 15.80
N GLU A 103 -6.61 -1.32 14.69
CA GLU A 103 -7.69 -0.32 14.76
C GLU A 103 -9.00 -0.95 15.23
N ALA A 104 -9.36 -2.14 14.76
CA ALA A 104 -10.55 -2.85 15.21
C ALA A 104 -10.50 -3.20 16.72
N GLU A 105 -9.31 -3.54 17.23
CA GLU A 105 -9.06 -3.72 18.67
C GLU A 105 -9.24 -2.40 19.44
N TYR A 106 -8.66 -1.31 18.95
CA TYR A 106 -8.81 0.02 19.56
C TYR A 106 -10.28 0.48 19.64
N PHE A 107 -11.04 0.30 18.57
CA PHE A 107 -12.47 0.66 18.53
C PHE A 107 -13.37 -0.36 19.23
N MET A 108 -12.80 -1.41 19.84
CA MET A 108 -13.51 -2.46 20.57
C MET A 108 -14.55 -3.18 19.69
N LEU A 109 -14.13 -3.66 18.53
CA LEU A 109 -14.97 -4.37 17.54
C LEU A 109 -14.59 -5.86 17.44
N PRO A 110 -15.01 -6.71 18.39
CA PRO A 110 -14.53 -8.09 18.49
C PRO A 110 -14.88 -8.97 17.27
N GLU A 111 -16.06 -8.77 16.68
CA GLU A 111 -16.45 -9.47 15.45
C GLU A 111 -15.53 -9.12 14.28
N LEU A 112 -15.17 -7.84 14.14
CA LEU A 112 -14.27 -7.40 13.08
C LEU A 112 -12.85 -7.93 13.31
N VAL A 113 -12.37 -7.95 14.55
CA VAL A 113 -11.09 -8.59 14.91
C VAL A 113 -11.08 -10.06 14.51
N LYS A 114 -12.18 -10.80 14.79
CA LYS A 114 -12.31 -12.20 14.38
C LYS A 114 -12.29 -12.37 12.86
N LEU A 115 -12.94 -11.48 12.11
CA LEU A 115 -12.90 -11.50 10.64
C LEU A 115 -11.52 -11.14 10.07
N LEU A 116 -10.73 -10.37 10.81
CA LEU A 116 -9.36 -9.96 10.47
C LEU A 116 -8.29 -10.96 10.93
N ALA A 117 -8.62 -11.89 11.83
CA ALA A 117 -7.73 -12.95 12.23
C ALA A 117 -7.27 -13.79 11.00
N PRO A 118 -6.04 -14.32 11.00
CA PRO A 118 -5.61 -15.25 9.98
C PRO A 118 -6.53 -16.47 10.01
N LYS A 119 -7.14 -16.81 8.86
CA LYS A 119 -7.80 -18.10 8.72
C LYS A 119 -6.69 -19.13 8.71
N LEU A 120 -6.57 -19.91 9.79
CA LEU A 120 -5.89 -21.20 9.73
C LEU A 120 -6.72 -22.10 8.81
N SER A 121 -6.52 -21.99 7.51
CA SER A 121 -6.94 -23.04 6.60
C SER A 121 -6.02 -24.23 6.84
N GLU A 122 -6.60 -25.37 7.24
CA GLU A 122 -5.97 -26.69 7.23
C GLU A 122 -5.65 -27.14 5.79
N GLN A 123 -4.79 -26.38 5.14
CA GLN A 123 -4.17 -26.71 3.87
C GLN A 123 -2.89 -25.89 3.76
N ASN A 124 -1.94 -26.19 4.65
CA ASN A 124 -0.51 -25.96 4.48
C ASN A 124 0.22 -26.78 5.55
N SER A 125 0.35 -28.09 5.29
CA SER A 125 1.38 -28.90 5.92
C SER A 125 2.72 -28.57 5.28
N LEU A 126 3.38 -27.48 5.66
CA LEU A 126 4.83 -27.31 5.51
C LEU A 126 5.30 -26.43 6.67
N GLY A 127 6.22 -26.98 7.47
CA GLY A 127 6.45 -26.63 8.87
C GLY A 127 6.99 -25.23 9.14
N ASP A 128 6.64 -24.75 10.34
CA ASP A 128 7.33 -23.67 11.05
C ASP A 128 8.74 -24.13 11.46
N ASP A 129 9.76 -23.38 11.05
CA ASP A 129 10.99 -23.22 11.83
C ASP A 129 11.18 -21.70 12.05
N PRO A 130 11.49 -21.25 13.28
CA PRO A 130 11.53 -19.83 13.63
C PRO A 130 12.74 -19.13 13.00
N CYS A 131 12.53 -17.91 12.50
CA CYS A 131 13.58 -16.99 12.07
C CYS A 131 14.63 -16.82 13.16
N GLN A 132 15.77 -17.49 13.01
CA GLN A 132 17.02 -17.07 13.61
C GLN A 132 17.70 -16.11 12.63
N SER A 133 18.09 -14.95 13.15
CA SER A 133 18.88 -13.95 12.45
C SER A 133 20.16 -14.60 11.91
N ASP A 134 20.30 -14.74 10.59
CA ASP A 134 21.48 -15.39 10.02
C ASP A 134 22.66 -14.41 9.91
N PRO A 135 23.87 -14.77 10.39
CA PRO A 135 25.12 -14.09 10.06
C PRO A 135 25.48 -14.36 8.59
N GLU A 136 26.42 -13.56 8.05
CA GLU A 136 26.96 -13.75 6.71
C GLU A 136 27.45 -15.19 6.47
N GLU A 137 26.79 -15.94 5.57
CA GLU A 137 27.40 -17.14 4.99
C GLU A 137 27.16 -17.26 3.48
N LEU A 138 28.23 -17.56 2.76
CA LEU A 138 28.30 -17.77 1.32
C LEU A 138 27.61 -19.09 0.96
N SER A 139 26.70 -19.07 -0.02
CA SER A 139 26.11 -20.31 -0.54
C SER A 139 27.13 -21.17 -1.31
N PRO A 140 26.96 -22.50 -1.32
CA PRO A 140 28.00 -23.46 -1.72
C PRO A 140 28.09 -23.58 -3.24
N GLY A 141 29.33 -23.52 -3.76
CA GLY A 141 29.65 -23.87 -5.13
C GLY A 141 29.47 -25.37 -5.35
N ALA A 142 28.78 -25.73 -6.43
CA ALA A 142 28.73 -27.09 -6.93
C ALA A 142 30.04 -27.39 -7.67
N ASP A 143 31.05 -27.86 -6.94
CA ASP A 143 32.21 -28.56 -7.51
C ASP A 143 32.91 -29.37 -6.41
N ALA A 144 32.56 -30.65 -6.27
CA ALA A 144 33.49 -31.70 -5.80
C ALA A 144 32.86 -33.10 -5.81
N ALA A 145 33.21 -33.89 -6.82
CA ALA A 145 33.65 -35.29 -6.72
C ALA A 145 33.77 -35.84 -8.16
N ARG A 146 34.82 -36.52 -8.63
CA ARG A 146 36.13 -36.95 -8.15
C ARG A 146 36.65 -37.85 -9.30
N GLY A 147 37.95 -37.87 -9.59
CA GLY A 147 38.58 -39.08 -10.13
C GLY A 147 39.29 -38.98 -11.49
N LEU A 148 40.62 -38.89 -11.41
CA LEU A 148 41.61 -38.94 -12.48
C LEU A 148 41.77 -40.36 -13.08
N ALA A 149 41.75 -40.51 -14.42
CA ALA A 149 42.62 -41.44 -15.15
C ALA A 149 42.66 -41.12 -16.67
N SER A 150 43.87 -41.19 -17.21
CA SER A 150 44.32 -40.90 -18.58
C SER A 150 43.89 -41.94 -19.61
N ALA A 151 43.54 -41.52 -20.84
CA ALA A 151 44.16 -41.98 -22.10
C ALA A 151 43.36 -41.55 -23.37
N THR A 152 44.06 -40.84 -24.26
CA THR A 152 44.01 -40.90 -25.75
C THR A 152 42.67 -41.16 -26.48
N THR A 153 42.21 -40.21 -27.31
CA THR A 153 42.17 -40.26 -28.80
C THR A 153 41.12 -39.29 -29.39
N ALA A 154 41.54 -38.61 -30.47
CA ALA A 154 40.78 -38.10 -31.63
C ALA A 154 39.47 -37.29 -31.46
N ALA A 155 39.47 -36.08 -32.06
CA ALA A 155 38.29 -35.36 -32.51
C ALA A 155 37.54 -36.17 -33.62
N PRO A 156 36.23 -35.93 -33.93
CA PRO A 156 35.82 -34.66 -34.53
C PRO A 156 34.41 -34.13 -34.16
N SER A 157 34.22 -32.83 -34.44
CA SER A 157 33.00 -32.14 -34.92
C SER A 157 31.65 -32.39 -34.24
N GLY A 158 31.04 -31.31 -33.73
CA GLY A 158 29.60 -31.22 -33.54
C GLY A 158 29.21 -29.91 -32.86
N GLY A 159 28.68 -28.96 -33.63
CA GLY A 159 28.15 -27.71 -33.07
C GLY A 159 26.95 -27.98 -32.17
N ALA A 160 26.91 -27.27 -31.04
CA ALA A 160 25.69 -26.97 -30.33
C ALA A 160 25.87 -25.56 -29.77
N SER A 161 25.32 -24.58 -30.51
CA SER A 161 24.97 -23.28 -29.97
C SER A 161 24.07 -23.51 -28.75
N GLY A 162 24.67 -23.49 -27.56
CA GLY A 162 23.95 -23.56 -26.32
C GLY A 162 22.98 -22.39 -26.28
N ALA A 163 21.69 -22.68 -26.35
CA ALA A 163 20.68 -21.74 -25.89
C ALA A 163 20.93 -21.54 -24.40
N GLU A 164 21.76 -20.56 -24.04
CA GLU A 164 21.77 -20.02 -22.68
C GLU A 164 20.34 -19.53 -22.44
N GLY A 165 19.57 -20.32 -21.69
CA GLY A 165 18.24 -19.93 -21.25
C GLY A 165 18.35 -18.55 -20.61
N ARG A 166 17.46 -17.65 -21.01
CA ARG A 166 17.35 -16.32 -20.39
C ARG A 166 17.24 -16.51 -18.89
N ARG A 167 18.07 -15.81 -18.12
CA ARG A 167 18.15 -16.00 -16.67
C ARG A 167 16.85 -15.52 -16.01
N ALA A 168 16.25 -16.38 -15.20
CA ALA A 168 15.07 -16.05 -14.41
C ALA A 168 15.36 -14.93 -13.40
N GLY A 169 14.35 -14.13 -13.07
CA GLY A 169 14.44 -13.18 -11.97
C GLY A 169 13.52 -11.97 -12.07
N PHE A 170 13.64 -11.08 -11.08
CA PHE A 170 12.83 -9.88 -10.96
C PHE A 170 13.64 -8.62 -11.30
N ILE A 171 12.97 -7.69 -11.97
CA ILE A 171 13.39 -6.29 -12.13
C ILE A 171 12.23 -5.41 -11.67
N THR A 172 12.50 -4.42 -10.83
CA THR A 172 11.53 -3.39 -10.47
C THR A 172 12.00 -2.06 -11.02
N ILE A 173 11.13 -1.35 -11.74
CA ILE A 173 11.39 0.02 -12.15
C ILE A 173 10.40 0.97 -11.51
N GLY A 174 10.83 2.18 -11.18
CA GLY A 174 9.96 3.15 -10.52
C GLY A 174 10.37 4.58 -10.75
N TYR A 175 9.47 5.52 -10.49
CA TYR A 175 9.76 6.94 -10.59
C TYR A 175 9.09 7.73 -9.48
N ARG A 176 9.66 8.91 -9.20
CA ARG A 176 9.08 9.88 -8.28
C ARG A 176 8.35 10.97 -9.06
N GLY A 177 7.05 11.07 -8.88
CA GLY A 177 6.22 12.18 -9.39
C GLY A 177 6.15 13.31 -8.37
N SER A 178 6.08 14.55 -8.84
CA SER A 178 5.82 15.72 -7.99
C SER A 178 4.77 16.62 -8.63
N TYR A 179 3.76 16.98 -7.84
CA TYR A 179 2.66 17.84 -8.22
C TYR A 179 2.54 18.99 -7.24
N THR A 180 2.61 20.21 -7.74
CA THR A 180 2.26 21.42 -7.00
C THR A 180 0.86 21.84 -7.43
N LEU A 181 -0.01 22.08 -6.45
CA LEU A 181 -1.34 22.65 -6.68
C LEU A 181 -1.31 24.09 -6.16
N GLY A 182 -0.95 25.03 -7.03
CA GLY A 182 -1.09 26.46 -6.77
C GLY A 182 -2.50 26.95 -7.14
N ARG A 183 -2.93 28.06 -6.53
CA ARG A 183 -4.20 28.75 -6.85
C ARG A 183 -4.15 29.40 -8.23
N ASP A 184 -4.17 28.62 -9.29
CA ASP A 184 -4.48 29.13 -10.62
C ASP A 184 -5.46 28.20 -11.32
N SER A 185 -6.63 28.76 -11.62
CA SER A 185 -7.76 28.16 -12.34
C SER A 185 -7.42 27.89 -13.80
N GLN A 186 -6.47 27.00 -14.04
CA GLN A 186 -6.29 26.37 -15.33
C GLN A 186 -6.39 24.87 -15.10
N THR A 187 -7.47 24.26 -15.60
CA THR A 187 -7.70 22.81 -15.70
C THR A 187 -6.75 22.19 -16.73
N ASP A 188 -5.48 22.58 -16.67
CA ASP A 188 -4.51 22.25 -17.69
C ASP A 188 -4.19 20.77 -17.54
N ALA A 189 -4.22 20.06 -18.67
CA ALA A 189 -3.96 18.64 -18.75
C ALA A 189 -2.54 18.35 -18.27
N LYS A 190 -2.36 18.14 -16.96
CA LYS A 190 -1.06 17.83 -16.37
C LYS A 190 -0.66 16.42 -16.79
N PHE A 191 0.01 16.31 -17.94
CA PHE A 191 0.62 15.07 -18.41
C PHE A 191 1.60 14.51 -17.37
N ARG A 192 1.76 13.19 -17.36
CA ARG A 192 2.66 12.48 -16.46
C ARG A 192 4.10 12.97 -16.65
N ARG A 193 4.65 13.65 -15.64
CA ARG A 193 6.06 14.09 -15.62
C ARG A 193 6.94 13.06 -14.91
N VAL A 194 7.79 12.40 -15.68
CA VAL A 194 8.78 11.43 -15.17
C VAL A 194 10.15 12.08 -15.20
N ALA A 195 10.71 12.43 -14.04
CA ALA A 195 12.02 13.06 -13.97
C ALA A 195 13.18 12.05 -14.11
N ARG A 196 12.97 10.83 -13.61
CA ARG A 196 13.96 9.75 -13.58
C ARG A 196 13.28 8.42 -13.36
N ILE A 197 13.71 7.40 -14.10
CA ILE A 197 13.28 6.02 -13.90
C ILE A 197 14.40 5.30 -13.13
N MET A 198 14.11 4.92 -11.90
CA MET A 198 14.97 4.08 -11.06
C MET A 198 14.84 2.62 -11.46
N VAL A 199 15.92 1.86 -11.35
CA VAL A 199 15.98 0.43 -11.67
C VAL A 199 16.55 -0.33 -10.47
N CYS A 200 15.82 -1.34 -10.03
CA CYS A 200 16.15 -2.22 -8.91
C CYS A 200 16.12 -3.67 -9.39
N GLY A 201 17.07 -4.48 -8.94
CA GLY A 201 17.14 -5.90 -9.31
C GLY A 201 18.57 -6.45 -9.31
N LYS A 202 18.73 -7.65 -9.88
CA LYS A 202 20.04 -8.27 -10.05
C LYS A 202 20.85 -7.53 -11.11
N THR A 203 22.12 -7.23 -10.82
CA THR A 203 22.99 -6.37 -11.66
C THR A 203 23.14 -6.93 -13.08
N SER A 204 23.37 -8.24 -13.21
CA SER A 204 23.44 -8.93 -14.50
C SER A 204 22.18 -8.75 -15.34
N LEU A 205 20.99 -8.93 -14.75
CA LEU A 205 19.71 -8.77 -15.45
C LEU A 205 19.47 -7.32 -15.88
N ALA A 206 19.75 -6.35 -15.01
CA ALA A 206 19.58 -4.94 -15.35
C ALA A 206 20.49 -4.53 -16.53
N LYS A 207 21.74 -5.00 -16.54
CA LYS A 207 22.69 -4.75 -17.63
C LYS A 207 22.29 -5.47 -18.92
N GLU A 208 21.78 -6.69 -18.82
CA GLU A 208 21.26 -7.46 -19.96
C GLU A 208 20.12 -6.70 -20.66
N VAL A 209 19.15 -6.19 -19.90
CA VAL A 209 17.95 -5.52 -20.46
C VAL A 209 18.26 -4.10 -20.94
N PHE A 210 18.95 -3.31 -20.13
CA PHE A 210 19.07 -1.87 -20.36
C PHE A 210 20.40 -1.46 -21.00
N GLY A 211 21.43 -2.30 -20.95
CA GLY A 211 22.72 -2.07 -21.61
C GLY A 211 23.28 -0.66 -21.36
N ASP A 212 23.60 0.04 -22.44
CA ASP A 212 24.15 1.40 -22.44
C ASP A 212 23.15 2.47 -21.97
N THR A 213 21.86 2.18 -21.93
CA THR A 213 20.82 3.09 -21.44
C THR A 213 20.70 3.10 -19.92
N LEU A 214 21.35 2.15 -19.23
CA LEU A 214 21.47 2.10 -17.78
C LEU A 214 22.55 3.09 -17.31
N ASN A 215 22.26 3.83 -16.25
CA ASN A 215 23.22 4.69 -15.57
C ASN A 215 23.60 4.11 -14.20
N GLU A 216 24.87 3.75 -14.08
CA GLU A 216 25.44 3.09 -12.90
C GLU A 216 26.13 4.07 -11.94
N SER A 217 26.10 5.39 -12.20
CA SER A 217 26.95 6.36 -11.51
C SER A 217 26.76 6.44 -9.99
N ARG A 218 25.63 5.94 -9.47
CA ARG A 218 25.32 5.91 -8.03
C ARG A 218 25.78 4.64 -7.31
N ASP A 219 26.17 3.61 -8.05
CA ASP A 219 26.61 2.30 -7.54
C ASP A 219 27.52 1.59 -8.56
N PRO A 220 28.65 2.22 -8.96
CA PRO A 220 29.56 1.66 -9.95
C PRO A 220 30.23 0.37 -9.43
N ASP A 221 30.78 -0.42 -10.36
CA ASP A 221 31.62 -1.60 -10.07
C ASP A 221 30.94 -2.72 -9.26
N ARG A 222 29.60 -2.71 -9.19
CA ARG A 222 28.86 -3.78 -8.52
C ARG A 222 28.98 -5.11 -9.27
N PRO A 223 29.31 -6.23 -8.59
CA PRO A 223 29.43 -7.52 -9.24
C PRO A 223 28.13 -7.99 -9.91
N PRO A 224 28.18 -8.69 -11.06
CA PRO A 224 26.98 -9.09 -11.82
C PRO A 224 25.97 -9.94 -11.05
N GLU A 225 26.43 -10.73 -10.07
CA GLU A 225 25.58 -11.62 -9.28
C GLU A 225 24.90 -10.91 -8.09
N ARG A 226 25.27 -9.65 -7.78
CA ARG A 226 24.71 -8.87 -6.66
C ARG A 226 23.50 -8.05 -7.09
N TYR A 227 22.63 -7.76 -6.14
CA TYR A 227 21.46 -6.89 -6.32
C TYR A 227 21.81 -5.41 -6.10
N THR A 228 21.06 -4.50 -6.73
CA THR A 228 21.11 -3.05 -6.49
C THR A 228 19.71 -2.43 -6.52
N SER A 229 19.59 -1.26 -5.91
CA SER A 229 18.42 -0.38 -5.95
C SER A 229 18.76 1.05 -6.34
N ARG A 230 19.96 1.26 -6.91
CA ARG A 230 20.56 2.60 -7.08
C ARG A 230 20.76 3.01 -8.53
N TYR A 231 20.51 2.12 -9.48
CA TYR A 231 20.57 2.41 -10.91
C TYR A 231 19.39 3.25 -11.37
N TYR A 232 19.58 3.94 -12.49
CA TYR A 232 18.52 4.70 -13.15
C TYR A 232 18.76 4.75 -14.66
N LEU A 233 17.71 4.99 -15.45
CA LEU A 233 17.81 5.06 -16.90
C LEU A 233 18.25 6.46 -17.36
N LYS A 234 18.98 6.51 -18.48
CA LYS A 234 19.42 7.76 -19.15
C LYS A 234 18.28 8.48 -19.88
N PHE A 235 17.13 7.81 -20.06
CA PHE A 235 15.92 8.35 -20.66
C PHE A 235 14.77 8.36 -19.62
N THR A 236 13.68 9.06 -19.95
CA THR A 236 12.57 9.32 -19.02
C THR A 236 11.21 8.83 -19.51
N PHE A 237 11.15 8.13 -20.65
CA PHE A 237 9.93 7.52 -21.16
C PHE A 237 9.70 6.14 -20.53
N LEU A 238 8.63 5.98 -19.74
CA LEU A 238 8.35 4.71 -19.06
C LEU A 238 8.03 3.59 -20.04
N GLU A 239 7.24 3.88 -21.07
CA GLU A 239 6.82 2.91 -22.08
C GLU A 239 8.05 2.34 -22.82
N GLN A 240 9.06 3.17 -23.10
CA GLN A 240 10.32 2.70 -23.67
C GLN A 240 11.06 1.71 -22.74
N ALA A 241 10.97 1.89 -21.41
CA ALA A 241 11.54 0.94 -20.47
C ALA A 241 10.71 -0.36 -20.40
N PHE A 242 9.39 -0.25 -20.49
CA PHE A 242 8.47 -1.39 -20.54
C PHE A 242 8.71 -2.23 -21.80
N ASP A 243 8.84 -1.60 -22.96
CA ASP A 243 9.12 -2.30 -24.23
C ASP A 243 10.44 -3.06 -24.16
N LYS A 244 11.51 -2.44 -23.64
CA LYS A 244 12.81 -3.11 -23.43
C LYS A 244 12.72 -4.33 -22.53
N LEU A 245 11.93 -4.26 -21.45
CA LEU A 245 11.69 -5.38 -20.54
C LEU A 245 10.90 -6.49 -21.24
N ALA A 246 9.85 -6.13 -21.98
CA ALA A 246 9.02 -7.07 -22.73
C ALA A 246 9.83 -7.81 -23.82
N ASP A 247 10.65 -7.10 -24.59
CA ASP A 247 11.55 -7.68 -25.61
C ASP A 247 12.55 -8.69 -24.99
N ALA A 248 12.99 -8.41 -23.76
CA ALA A 248 13.86 -9.29 -22.98
C ALA A 248 13.11 -10.47 -22.31
N GLY A 249 11.79 -10.59 -22.50
CA GLY A 249 10.95 -11.66 -21.98
C GLY A 249 10.47 -11.47 -20.54
N PHE A 250 10.50 -10.24 -20.03
CA PHE A 250 9.90 -9.94 -18.73
C PHE A 250 8.42 -9.57 -18.88
N HIS A 251 7.61 -10.00 -17.92
CA HIS A 251 6.19 -9.67 -17.80
C HIS A 251 5.95 -8.80 -16.57
N MET A 252 5.13 -7.77 -16.70
CA MET A 252 4.69 -6.98 -15.55
C MET A 252 3.77 -7.83 -14.68
N VAL A 253 4.15 -8.03 -13.42
CA VAL A 253 3.40 -8.88 -12.46
C VAL A 253 2.70 -8.06 -11.38
N ALA A 254 3.17 -6.85 -11.09
CA ALA A 254 2.54 -5.97 -10.11
C ALA A 254 2.88 -4.49 -10.37
N CYS A 255 2.04 -3.60 -9.86
CA CYS A 255 2.27 -2.16 -9.84
C CYS A 255 1.74 -1.59 -8.52
N ASN A 256 2.49 -0.68 -7.90
CA ASN A 256 2.06 0.05 -6.70
C ASN A 256 2.41 1.53 -6.80
N SER A 257 1.60 2.39 -6.19
CA SER A 257 1.86 3.82 -6.11
C SER A 257 1.57 4.37 -4.71
N THR A 258 2.56 5.03 -4.12
CA THR A 258 2.47 5.64 -2.80
C THR A 258 2.54 7.16 -2.93
N GLY A 259 1.63 7.90 -2.30
CA GLY A 259 1.60 9.36 -2.30
C GLY A 259 1.85 9.95 -0.91
N THR A 260 2.63 11.02 -0.84
CA THR A 260 2.83 11.84 0.38
C THR A 260 2.60 13.31 0.07
N CYS A 261 2.03 14.05 1.01
CA CYS A 261 1.81 15.49 0.90
C CYS A 261 2.70 16.21 1.93
N ALA A 262 3.43 17.23 1.49
CA ALA A 262 4.22 18.08 2.36
C ALA A 262 3.79 19.55 2.18
N PHE A 263 3.84 20.31 3.27
CA PHE A 263 3.65 21.76 3.24
C PHE A 263 4.92 22.42 2.72
N ALA A 264 4.80 23.31 1.74
CA ALA A 264 5.95 24.02 1.18
C ALA A 264 6.49 25.10 2.13
N HIS A 265 5.59 25.80 2.86
CA HIS A 265 5.92 26.88 3.78
C HIS A 265 4.76 27.15 4.76
N GLU A 266 5.03 27.41 6.04
CA GLU A 266 3.98 27.69 7.05
C GLU A 266 3.08 28.92 6.76
N GLN A 267 3.45 29.80 5.83
CA GLN A 267 2.70 31.02 5.50
C GLN A 267 1.92 30.95 4.18
N THR A 268 2.11 29.91 3.37
CA THR A 268 1.43 29.73 2.07
C THR A 268 0.70 28.39 2.06
N ASP A 269 -0.57 28.36 1.65
CA ASP A 269 -1.42 27.15 1.57
C ASP A 269 -1.00 26.21 0.41
N ASP A 270 0.25 26.32 -0.06
CA ASP A 270 0.84 25.58 -1.15
C ASP A 270 1.24 24.18 -0.69
N ARG A 271 0.58 23.18 -1.28
CA ARG A 271 0.82 21.76 -1.02
C ARG A 271 1.67 21.15 -2.12
N ILE A 272 2.76 20.50 -1.72
CA ILE A 272 3.60 19.69 -2.61
C ILE A 272 3.22 18.24 -2.41
N TRP A 273 2.63 17.64 -3.43
CA TRP A 273 2.33 16.22 -3.46
C TRP A 273 3.49 15.49 -4.13
N THR A 274 4.10 14.56 -3.43
CA THR A 274 5.05 13.61 -4.00
C THR A 274 4.33 12.28 -4.19
N SER A 275 4.53 11.64 -5.33
CA SER A 275 4.18 10.24 -5.53
C SER A 275 5.43 9.42 -5.84
N TYR A 276 5.41 8.15 -5.49
CA TYR A 276 6.38 7.16 -5.87
C TYR A 276 5.65 5.96 -6.44
N THR A 277 5.89 5.64 -7.71
CA THR A 277 5.21 4.56 -8.42
C THR A 277 6.25 3.54 -8.86
N GLU A 278 5.98 2.27 -8.60
CA GLU A 278 6.82 1.13 -8.94
C GLU A 278 6.06 0.10 -9.77
N TYR A 279 6.78 -0.53 -10.69
CA TYR A 279 6.33 -1.57 -11.60
C TYR A 279 7.27 -2.76 -11.47
N VAL A 280 6.73 -3.92 -11.12
CA VAL A 280 7.49 -5.15 -10.89
C VAL A 280 7.37 -6.04 -12.11
N PHE A 281 8.52 -6.49 -12.61
CA PHE A 281 8.66 -7.33 -13.77
C PHE A 281 9.34 -8.64 -13.39
N TYR A 282 8.85 -9.74 -13.95
CA TYR A 282 9.39 -11.09 -13.74
C TYR A 282 9.62 -11.79 -15.07
N ARG A 283 10.72 -12.53 -15.16
CA ARG A 283 11.03 -13.47 -16.24
C ARG A 283 11.27 -14.84 -15.61
N GLU A 284 10.57 -15.84 -16.14
CA GLU A 284 10.75 -17.26 -15.79
C GLU A 284 12.09 -17.81 -16.27
#